data_AF-A0A418QMF4-F1
#
_entry.id   AF-A0A418QMF4-F1
#
_cell.length_a   1.000
_cell.length_b   1.000
_cell.length_c   1.000
_cell.angle_alpha   90.00
_cell.angle_beta   90.00
_cell.angle_gamma   90.00
#
_symmetry.space_group_name_H-M   'P 1'
#
loop_
_entity.id
_entity.type
_entity.pdbx_description
1 polymer ?
#
loop_
_entity_poly.entity_id
_entity_poly.type
_entity_poly.pdbx_seq_one_letter_code
_entity_poly.pdbx_strand_id
1 'polypeptide(L)'
;MKIIGTSLLLAAGLLFGQCSSEKVAPKLDYDKVSQAIMAQLVPQLTGTWKLGRVHVQAQRLNAGQAEIGIRRDTVFQNFAVLTIRPAKVPASSLPNPQYPDFEGDLTFQGKEYPVRFAPLASPDRVVNGQGPHAFFLLQFNLAPGSYPPDAGRTYLEDIGFINDNFTLEMLAGEQTMLWRGLSRGMVKIELQKQ
;
A
#
# COMPACT_ATOMS: atom_id res chain seq x y z
N MET A 1 -34.95 81.23 -26.95
CA MET A 1 -33.80 82.08 -27.34
C MET A 1 -32.57 81.57 -26.59
N LYS A 2 -31.40 81.56 -27.26
CA LYS A 2 -30.07 81.04 -26.90
C LYS A 2 -29.66 81.28 -25.41
N ILE A 3 -28.74 80.55 -24.76
CA ILE A 3 -27.31 80.34 -25.08
C ILE A 3 -26.73 79.13 -24.28
N ILE A 4 -26.02 78.26 -25.01
CA ILE A 4 -24.71 77.57 -24.76
C ILE A 4 -24.14 77.54 -23.33
N GLY A 5 -23.73 76.33 -22.90
CA GLY A 5 -22.80 76.13 -21.78
C GLY A 5 -22.06 74.78 -21.86
N THR A 6 -20.84 74.81 -22.39
CA THR A 6 -19.86 73.72 -22.53
C THR A 6 -19.36 73.23 -21.17
N SER A 7 -19.19 71.91 -20.99
CA SER A 7 -18.20 71.32 -20.06
C SER A 7 -17.90 69.88 -20.43
N LEU A 8 -16.83 69.73 -21.22
CA LEU A 8 -15.99 68.55 -21.30
C LEU A 8 -15.33 68.37 -19.92
N LEU A 9 -15.38 67.18 -19.30
CA LEU A 9 -14.33 66.69 -18.38
C LEU A 9 -14.62 65.26 -17.89
N LEU A 10 -13.66 64.38 -18.20
CA LEU A 10 -13.13 63.30 -17.35
C LEU A 10 -14.08 62.20 -16.84
N ALA A 11 -14.08 61.07 -17.54
CA ALA A 11 -14.34 59.76 -16.92
C ALA A 11 -13.58 58.63 -17.65
N ALA A 12 -12.29 58.83 -17.90
CA ALA A 12 -11.38 57.78 -18.33
C ALA A 12 -10.46 57.44 -17.13
N GLY A 13 -10.92 56.56 -16.24
CA GLY A 13 -10.15 56.25 -15.04
C GLY A 13 -10.79 55.27 -14.07
N LEU A 14 -11.20 54.08 -14.52
CA LEU A 14 -11.45 52.92 -13.64
C LEU A 14 -11.12 51.59 -14.34
N LEU A 15 -10.00 51.52 -15.07
CA LEU A 15 -9.52 50.28 -15.70
C LEU A 15 -8.21 49.76 -15.09
N PHE A 16 -7.91 49.99 -13.81
CA PHE A 16 -6.81 49.30 -13.14
C PHE A 16 -7.14 49.15 -11.66
N GLY A 17 -7.29 47.92 -11.17
CA GLY A 17 -7.38 47.72 -9.72
C GLY A 17 -7.96 46.42 -9.18
N GLN A 18 -8.32 45.43 -9.99
CA GLN A 18 -8.58 44.09 -9.45
C GLN A 18 -7.69 43.06 -10.15
N CYS A 19 -6.38 43.14 -9.85
CA CYS A 19 -5.60 41.92 -9.65
C CYS A 19 -6.27 41.19 -8.49
N SER A 20 -7.25 40.33 -8.79
CA SER A 20 -7.74 39.38 -7.82
C SER A 20 -6.52 38.58 -7.39
N SER A 21 -6.12 38.73 -6.13
CA SER A 21 -5.03 37.96 -5.53
C SER A 21 -5.26 36.50 -5.91
N GLU A 22 -4.31 35.93 -6.66
CA GLU A 22 -4.30 34.50 -6.92
C GLU A 22 -4.43 33.83 -5.55
N LYS A 23 -5.58 33.20 -5.28
CA LYS A 23 -5.78 32.46 -4.04
C LYS A 23 -4.79 31.31 -4.10
N VAL A 24 -3.63 31.50 -3.49
CA VAL A 24 -2.65 30.44 -3.29
C VAL A 24 -3.40 29.32 -2.59
N ALA A 25 -3.60 28.21 -3.30
CA ALA A 25 -4.26 27.05 -2.74
C ALA A 25 -3.52 26.67 -1.46
N PRO A 26 -4.23 26.37 -0.35
CA PRO A 26 -3.58 25.97 0.88
C PRO A 26 -2.64 24.80 0.61
N LYS A 27 -1.39 24.93 1.04
CA LYS A 27 -0.36 23.89 0.86
C LYS A 27 -0.86 22.59 1.50
N LEU A 28 -0.89 21.52 0.72
CA LEU A 28 -1.30 20.20 1.20
C LEU A 28 -0.35 19.74 2.32
N ASP A 29 -0.94 19.36 3.45
CA ASP A 29 -0.23 18.78 4.58
C ASP A 29 -0.15 17.25 4.38
N TYR A 30 0.93 16.80 3.74
CA TYR A 30 1.10 15.40 3.36
C TYR A 30 1.10 14.45 4.56
N ASP A 31 1.55 14.90 5.73
CA ASP A 31 1.56 14.09 6.95
C ASP A 31 0.13 13.82 7.43
N LYS A 32 -0.74 14.84 7.42
CA LYS A 32 -2.16 14.66 7.76
C LYS A 32 -2.88 13.76 6.76
N VAL A 33 -2.56 13.85 5.47
CA VAL A 33 -3.15 12.97 4.45
C VAL A 33 -2.71 11.53 4.66
N SER A 34 -1.41 11.30 4.89
CA SER A 34 -0.86 9.98 5.21
C SER A 34 -1.55 9.38 6.45
N GLN A 35 -1.67 10.15 7.53
CA GLN A 35 -2.36 9.73 8.75
C GLN A 35 -3.82 9.37 8.50
N ALA A 36 -4.54 10.16 7.70
CA ALA A 36 -5.94 9.87 7.38
C ALA A 36 -6.09 8.56 6.58
N ILE A 37 -5.21 8.31 5.60
CA ILE A 37 -5.18 7.06 4.84
C ILE A 37 -4.94 5.88 5.77
N MET A 38 -3.92 5.97 6.64
CA MET A 38 -3.58 4.90 7.56
C MET A 38 -4.67 4.64 8.61
N ALA A 39 -5.30 5.69 9.14
CA ALA A 39 -6.40 5.57 10.09
C ALA A 39 -7.62 4.84 9.50
N GLN A 40 -7.87 4.99 8.19
CA GLN A 40 -8.91 4.25 7.48
C GLN A 40 -8.49 2.81 7.17
N LEU A 41 -7.23 2.60 6.78
CA LEU A 41 -6.74 1.30 6.34
C LEU A 41 -6.55 0.32 7.50
N VAL A 42 -5.87 0.74 8.56
CA VAL A 42 -5.39 -0.11 9.67
C VAL A 42 -6.47 -0.98 10.30
N PRO A 43 -7.67 -0.46 10.66
CA PRO A 43 -8.71 -1.28 11.29
C PRO A 43 -9.20 -2.42 10.40
N GLN A 44 -9.08 -2.28 9.08
CA GLN A 44 -9.61 -3.24 8.13
C GLN A 44 -8.65 -4.43 7.88
N LEU A 45 -7.34 -4.24 8.11
CA LEU A 45 -6.29 -5.23 7.87
C LEU A 45 -6.36 -6.44 8.81
N THR A 46 -6.81 -6.24 10.04
CA THR A 46 -6.81 -7.29 11.07
C THR A 46 -7.88 -8.34 10.79
N GLY A 47 -7.57 -9.60 11.06
CA GLY A 47 -8.45 -10.75 10.86
C GLY A 47 -7.79 -11.86 10.08
N THR A 48 -8.59 -12.85 9.70
CA THR A 48 -8.12 -14.01 8.94
C THR A 48 -8.51 -13.87 7.48
N TRP A 49 -7.52 -14.07 6.62
CA TRP A 49 -7.60 -13.85 5.19
C TRP A 49 -7.25 -15.13 4.45
N LYS A 50 -8.14 -15.57 3.59
CA LYS A 50 -7.87 -16.64 2.64
C LYS A 50 -7.17 -16.06 1.42
N LEU A 51 -6.00 -16.57 1.07
CA LEU A 51 -5.30 -16.21 -0.15
C LEU A 51 -5.89 -17.02 -1.30
N GLY A 52 -6.99 -16.51 -1.85
CA GLY A 52 -7.82 -17.21 -2.83
C GLY A 52 -7.08 -17.43 -4.15
N ARG A 53 -6.41 -16.38 -4.66
CA ARG A 53 -5.67 -16.45 -5.93
C ARG A 53 -4.32 -15.75 -5.81
N VAL A 54 -3.25 -16.47 -6.11
CA VAL A 54 -1.87 -15.94 -6.14
C VAL A 54 -1.34 -16.07 -7.55
N HIS A 55 -1.08 -14.94 -8.18
CA HIS A 55 -0.63 -14.85 -9.58
C HIS A 55 0.86 -14.59 -9.60
N VAL A 56 1.60 -15.52 -10.20
CA VAL A 56 3.06 -15.46 -10.34
C VAL A 56 3.38 -15.44 -11.83
N GLN A 57 4.11 -14.41 -12.26
CA GLN A 57 4.70 -14.34 -13.58
C GLN A 57 6.02 -15.13 -13.58
N ALA A 58 6.20 -15.97 -14.59
CA ALA A 58 7.45 -16.69 -14.73
C ALA A 58 8.58 -15.76 -15.16
N GLN A 59 9.69 -15.86 -14.44
CA GLN A 59 10.90 -15.09 -14.72
C GLN A 59 12.01 -16.03 -15.16
N ARG A 60 12.42 -15.90 -16.44
CA ARG A 60 13.40 -16.80 -17.06
C ARG A 60 14.73 -16.93 -16.29
N LEU A 61 15.15 -15.88 -15.58
CA LEU A 61 16.43 -15.82 -14.87
C LEU A 61 16.27 -15.93 -13.34
N ASN A 62 15.08 -16.26 -12.85
CA ASN A 62 14.85 -16.48 -11.42
C ASN A 62 15.15 -17.94 -11.07
N ALA A 63 16.29 -18.17 -10.41
CA ALA A 63 16.75 -19.50 -10.03
C ALA A 63 15.77 -20.19 -9.05
N GLY A 64 15.25 -19.46 -8.06
CA GLY A 64 14.27 -19.99 -7.11
C GLY A 64 13.02 -20.51 -7.81
N GLN A 65 12.44 -19.74 -8.74
CA GLN A 65 11.32 -20.21 -9.57
C GLN A 65 11.66 -21.45 -10.39
N ALA A 66 12.87 -21.54 -10.95
CA ALA A 66 13.31 -22.69 -11.73
C ALA A 66 13.42 -23.97 -10.86
N GLU A 67 13.94 -23.84 -9.63
CA GLU A 67 14.10 -24.93 -8.66
C GLU A 67 12.75 -25.51 -8.22
N ILE A 68 11.75 -24.66 -8.01
CA ILE A 68 10.40 -25.06 -7.62
C ILE A 68 9.47 -25.37 -8.82
N GLY A 69 10.00 -25.30 -10.05
CA GLY A 69 9.29 -25.70 -11.27
C GLY A 69 8.33 -24.68 -11.88
N ILE A 70 8.37 -23.41 -11.48
CA ILE A 70 7.59 -22.32 -12.12
C ILE A 70 8.30 -21.90 -13.41
N ARG A 71 7.82 -22.41 -14.55
CA ARG A 71 8.38 -22.13 -15.89
C ARG A 71 7.47 -21.29 -16.79
N ARG A 72 6.25 -21.02 -16.34
CA ARG A 72 5.21 -20.26 -17.03
C ARG A 72 4.38 -19.49 -16.00
N ASP A 73 3.69 -18.46 -16.47
CA ASP A 73 2.75 -17.73 -15.63
C ASP A 73 1.78 -18.70 -14.97
N THR A 74 1.67 -18.60 -13.66
CA THR A 74 1.00 -19.59 -12.81
C THR A 74 0.05 -18.87 -11.87
N VAL A 75 -1.14 -19.43 -11.68
CA VAL A 75 -2.11 -18.95 -10.71
C VAL A 75 -2.40 -20.07 -9.72
N PHE A 76 -1.96 -19.90 -8.47
CA PHE A 76 -2.34 -20.79 -7.39
C PHE A 76 -3.74 -20.45 -6.89
N GLN A 77 -4.54 -21.48 -6.61
CA GLN A 77 -5.86 -21.36 -6.01
C GLN A 77 -5.80 -21.84 -4.56
N ASN A 78 -6.49 -21.16 -3.65
CA ASN A 78 -6.55 -21.51 -2.23
C ASN A 78 -5.14 -21.69 -1.63
N PHE A 79 -4.26 -20.73 -1.89
CA PHE A 79 -2.83 -20.85 -1.69
C PHE A 79 -2.44 -21.03 -0.21
N ALA A 80 -3.00 -20.19 0.66
CA ALA A 80 -2.70 -20.17 2.09
C ALA A 80 -3.82 -19.46 2.87
N VAL A 81 -3.72 -19.48 4.19
CA VAL A 81 -4.49 -18.63 5.09
C VAL A 81 -3.52 -17.74 5.85
N LEU A 82 -3.84 -16.46 5.99
CA LEU A 82 -3.05 -15.49 6.73
C LEU A 82 -3.92 -14.85 7.82
N THR A 83 -3.51 -15.02 9.07
CA THR A 83 -4.12 -14.28 10.19
C THR A 83 -3.25 -13.08 10.52
N ILE A 84 -3.81 -11.87 10.49
CA ILE A 84 -3.12 -10.60 10.73
C ILE A 84 -3.59 -10.00 12.05
N ARG A 85 -2.66 -9.51 12.86
CA ARG A 85 -2.89 -8.83 14.14
C ARG A 85 -1.90 -7.66 14.34
N PRO A 86 -2.24 -6.65 15.15
CA PRO A 86 -1.26 -5.66 15.59
C PRO A 86 -0.06 -6.36 16.24
N ALA A 87 1.14 -5.90 15.94
CA ALA A 87 2.36 -6.45 16.51
C ALA A 87 2.40 -6.19 18.03
N LYS A 88 2.83 -7.20 18.81
CA LYS A 88 3.01 -7.04 20.26
C LYS A 88 4.22 -6.18 20.60
N VAL A 89 5.26 -6.28 19.78
CA VAL A 89 6.52 -5.56 19.93
C VAL A 89 6.83 -4.84 18.62
N PRO A 90 7.01 -3.51 18.63
CA PRO A 90 7.39 -2.78 17.44
C PRO A 90 8.73 -3.26 16.87
N ALA A 91 8.90 -3.17 15.54
CA ALA A 91 10.18 -3.41 14.86
C ALA A 91 11.27 -2.44 15.31
N SER A 92 10.86 -1.19 15.55
CA SER A 92 11.72 -0.07 15.88
C SER A 92 11.71 0.21 17.38
N SER A 93 12.88 0.58 17.92
CA SER A 93 12.99 1.10 19.29
C SER A 93 12.27 2.45 19.48
N LEU A 94 11.97 3.15 18.38
CA LEU A 94 11.14 4.35 18.33
C LEU A 94 9.86 4.03 17.53
N PRO A 95 8.85 3.42 18.16
CA PRO A 95 7.58 3.13 17.48
C PRO A 95 6.92 4.42 17.04
N ASN A 96 6.59 4.51 15.75
CA ASN A 96 5.74 5.58 15.25
C ASN A 96 4.28 5.13 15.34
N PRO A 97 3.46 5.69 16.24
CA PRO A 97 2.05 5.29 16.38
C PRO A 97 1.23 5.53 15.12
N GLN A 98 1.72 6.32 14.17
CA GLN A 98 1.08 6.60 12.88
C GLN A 98 1.25 5.45 11.87
N TYR A 99 2.28 4.62 12.04
CA TYR A 99 2.58 3.49 11.16
C TYR A 99 2.71 2.22 12.00
N PRO A 100 1.57 1.57 12.34
CA PRO A 100 1.58 0.42 13.21
C PRO A 100 2.25 -0.77 12.52
N ASP A 101 3.05 -1.50 13.29
CA ASP A 101 3.56 -2.80 12.88
C ASP A 101 2.48 -3.88 13.01
N PHE A 102 2.50 -4.84 12.10
CA PHE A 102 1.64 -6.02 12.14
C PHE A 102 2.48 -7.29 12.22
N GLU A 103 1.93 -8.27 12.91
CA GLU A 103 2.36 -9.65 12.90
C GLU A 103 1.26 -10.51 12.29
N GLY A 104 1.64 -11.67 11.77
CA GLY A 104 0.67 -12.65 11.34
C GLY A 104 1.20 -14.07 11.35
N ASP A 105 0.28 -15.00 11.21
CA ASP A 105 0.58 -16.42 11.02
C ASP A 105 0.07 -16.83 9.64
N LEU A 106 1.00 -17.20 8.76
CA LEU A 106 0.71 -17.74 7.44
C LEU A 106 0.64 -19.26 7.53
N THR A 107 -0.55 -19.84 7.40
CA THR A 107 -0.74 -21.28 7.28
C THR A 107 -0.61 -21.70 5.83
N PHE A 108 0.49 -22.35 5.48
CA PHE A 108 0.79 -22.88 4.15
C PHE A 108 1.03 -24.39 4.25
N GLN A 109 0.28 -25.17 3.46
CA GLN A 109 0.34 -26.64 3.47
C GLN A 109 0.22 -27.27 4.87
N GLY A 110 -0.60 -26.68 5.74
CA GLY A 110 -0.82 -27.17 7.11
C GLY A 110 0.27 -26.79 8.11
N LYS A 111 1.29 -26.03 7.69
CA LYS A 111 2.34 -25.50 8.57
C LYS A 111 2.20 -23.98 8.74
N GLU A 112 2.44 -23.51 9.96
CA GLU A 112 2.42 -22.08 10.28
C GLU A 112 3.79 -21.44 10.13
N TYR A 113 3.81 -20.27 9.48
CA TYR A 113 4.97 -19.44 9.27
C TYR A 113 4.68 -18.05 9.85
N PRO A 114 5.36 -17.63 10.94
CA PRO A 114 5.14 -16.30 11.50
C PRO A 114 5.71 -15.26 10.56
N VAL A 115 4.94 -14.22 10.29
CA VAL A 115 5.28 -13.11 9.41
C VAL A 115 5.09 -11.76 10.10
N ARG A 116 5.70 -10.72 9.54
CA ARG A 116 5.57 -9.34 9.97
C ARG A 116 5.59 -8.40 8.77
N PHE A 117 4.94 -7.25 8.92
CA PHE A 117 5.01 -6.16 7.96
C PHE A 117 4.56 -4.83 8.59
N ALA A 118 4.97 -3.72 7.97
CA ALA A 118 4.62 -2.37 8.38
C ALA A 118 4.12 -1.58 7.16
N PRO A 119 2.82 -1.29 7.04
CA PRO A 119 2.29 -0.52 5.94
C PRO A 119 2.60 0.98 6.08
N LEU A 120 2.98 1.58 4.97
CA LEU A 120 3.22 3.01 4.81
C LEU A 120 2.32 3.54 3.70
N ALA A 121 1.70 4.71 3.89
CA ALA A 121 0.81 5.28 2.89
C ALA A 121 1.53 5.50 1.56
N SER A 122 0.88 5.14 0.45
CA SER A 122 1.49 5.30 -0.88
C SER A 122 1.69 6.78 -1.22
N PRO A 123 2.88 7.20 -1.72
CA PRO A 123 3.12 8.57 -2.15
C PRO A 123 2.11 9.07 -3.18
N ASP A 124 1.73 8.25 -4.16
CA ASP A 124 0.75 8.64 -5.19
C ASP A 124 -0.64 8.90 -4.59
N ARG A 125 -1.01 8.12 -3.57
CA ARG A 125 -2.28 8.31 -2.86
C ARG A 125 -2.24 9.58 -2.02
N VAL A 126 -1.10 9.87 -1.39
CA VAL A 126 -0.90 11.07 -0.58
C VAL A 126 -0.89 12.34 -1.43
N VAL A 127 -0.25 12.32 -2.61
CA VAL A 127 -0.10 13.51 -3.47
C VAL A 127 -1.29 13.70 -4.41
N ASN A 128 -1.74 12.63 -5.07
CA ASN A 128 -2.72 12.68 -6.16
C ASN A 128 -4.09 12.11 -5.78
N GLY A 129 -4.23 11.48 -4.60
CA GLY A 129 -5.46 10.78 -4.21
C GLY A 129 -5.72 9.49 -4.99
N GLN A 130 -4.74 9.00 -5.77
CA GLN A 130 -4.86 7.85 -6.67
C GLN A 130 -3.81 6.76 -6.36
N GLY A 131 -3.95 5.56 -6.94
CA GLY A 131 -2.99 4.46 -6.75
C GLY A 131 -3.28 3.59 -5.52
N PRO A 132 -2.34 2.74 -5.06
CA PRO A 132 -2.57 1.87 -3.91
C PRO A 132 -2.71 2.67 -2.60
N HIS A 133 -3.31 2.07 -1.57
CA HIS A 133 -3.44 2.73 -0.26
C HIS A 133 -2.11 2.76 0.48
N ALA A 134 -1.37 1.65 0.45
CA ALA A 134 -0.11 1.53 1.16
C ALA A 134 0.91 0.68 0.39
N PHE A 135 2.17 0.72 0.83
CA PHE A 135 3.22 -0.22 0.50
C PHE A 135 3.77 -0.85 1.78
N PHE A 136 4.28 -2.08 1.70
CA PHE A 136 4.87 -2.77 2.83
C PHE A 136 5.86 -3.84 2.35
N LEU A 137 6.78 -4.21 3.23
CA LEU A 137 7.66 -5.36 3.07
C LEU A 137 7.14 -6.49 3.95
N LEU A 138 6.80 -7.64 3.37
CA LEU A 138 6.40 -8.83 4.11
C LEU A 138 7.63 -9.68 4.42
N GLN A 139 7.87 -10.00 5.68
CA GLN A 139 9.05 -10.78 6.11
C GLN A 139 8.64 -11.86 7.08
N PHE A 140 9.48 -12.87 7.26
CA PHE A 140 9.29 -13.78 8.39
C PHE A 140 9.55 -13.06 9.73
N ASN A 141 8.79 -13.43 10.75
CA ASN A 141 8.97 -12.99 12.13
C ASN A 141 9.58 -14.14 12.96
N LEU A 142 10.82 -14.51 12.63
CA LEU A 142 11.51 -15.64 13.26
C LEU A 142 12.23 -15.23 14.53
N ALA A 143 12.26 -16.12 15.52
CA ALA A 143 13.12 -15.97 16.67
C ALA A 143 14.61 -16.07 16.23
N PRO A 144 15.52 -15.34 16.89
CA PRO A 144 16.96 -15.54 16.69
C PRO A 144 17.34 -17.02 16.86
N GLY A 145 18.14 -17.56 15.95
CA GLY A 145 18.56 -18.97 15.98
C GLY A 145 17.62 -19.96 15.27
N SER A 146 16.58 -19.49 14.59
CA SER A 146 15.69 -20.33 13.76
C SER A 146 16.41 -20.86 12.50
N TYR A 147 17.22 -21.91 12.64
CA TYR A 147 17.96 -22.56 11.56
C TYR A 147 17.90 -24.10 11.64
N PRO A 148 17.93 -24.80 10.50
CA PRO A 148 17.85 -24.31 9.11
C PRO A 148 16.39 -24.08 8.63
N PRO A 149 16.17 -23.34 7.52
CA PRO A 149 14.86 -23.22 6.90
C PRO A 149 14.34 -24.58 6.39
N ASP A 150 13.04 -24.83 6.53
CA ASP A 150 12.38 -25.98 5.92
C ASP A 150 11.96 -25.71 4.46
N ALA A 151 11.58 -26.77 3.75
CA ALA A 151 11.21 -26.70 2.34
C ALA A 151 10.05 -25.74 2.04
N GLY A 152 9.06 -25.60 2.93
CA GLY A 152 7.95 -24.68 2.70
C GLY A 152 8.37 -23.22 2.92
N ARG A 153 9.28 -22.95 3.86
CA ARG A 153 9.92 -21.63 3.98
C ARG A 153 10.71 -21.28 2.72
N THR A 154 11.57 -22.19 2.24
CA THR A 154 12.35 -21.97 1.02
C THR A 154 11.43 -21.72 -0.17
N TYR A 155 10.38 -22.53 -0.33
CA TYR A 155 9.38 -22.35 -1.38
C TYR A 155 8.72 -20.95 -1.35
N LEU A 156 8.31 -20.47 -0.17
CA LEU A 156 7.69 -19.15 -0.01
C LEU A 156 8.64 -17.98 -0.34
N GLU A 157 9.94 -18.15 -0.07
CA GLU A 157 10.98 -17.18 -0.46
C GLU A 157 11.21 -17.22 -1.98
N ASP A 158 11.31 -18.41 -2.57
CA ASP A 158 11.62 -18.62 -3.99
C ASP A 158 10.52 -18.15 -4.95
N ILE A 159 9.25 -18.27 -4.56
CA ILE A 159 8.13 -17.69 -5.32
C ILE A 159 8.04 -16.16 -5.19
N GLY A 160 8.81 -15.53 -4.30
CA GLY A 160 8.72 -14.11 -3.99
C GLY A 160 7.50 -13.73 -3.14
N PHE A 161 6.98 -14.65 -2.32
CA PHE A 161 5.84 -14.36 -1.43
C PHE A 161 6.31 -13.73 -0.13
N ILE A 162 7.41 -14.20 0.46
CA ILE A 162 8.04 -13.61 1.64
C ILE A 162 9.35 -12.89 1.26
N ASN A 163 9.75 -11.94 2.10
CA ASN A 163 10.87 -11.02 1.92
C ASN A 163 10.72 -10.15 0.68
N ASP A 164 9.47 -9.81 0.32
CA ASP A 164 9.13 -9.01 -0.85
C ASP A 164 8.29 -7.78 -0.51
N ASN A 165 8.35 -6.80 -1.40
CA ASN A 165 7.60 -5.56 -1.29
C ASN A 165 6.27 -5.70 -2.04
N PHE A 166 5.23 -5.21 -1.41
CA PHE A 166 3.87 -5.21 -1.93
C PHE A 166 3.27 -3.83 -1.85
N THR A 167 2.37 -3.55 -2.78
CA THR A 167 1.37 -2.50 -2.61
C THR A 167 0.05 -3.11 -2.16
N LEU A 168 -0.72 -2.35 -1.41
CA LEU A 168 -1.97 -2.77 -0.80
C LEU A 168 -3.11 -1.92 -1.32
N GLU A 169 -4.13 -2.57 -1.85
CA GLU A 169 -5.41 -1.97 -2.21
C GLU A 169 -6.54 -2.66 -1.44
N MET A 170 -7.42 -1.86 -0.83
CA MET A 170 -8.61 -2.31 -0.13
C MET A 170 -9.62 -1.17 -0.16
N LEU A 171 -10.85 -1.44 -0.58
CA LEU A 171 -11.92 -0.45 -0.51
C LEU A 171 -12.63 -0.56 0.85
N ALA A 172 -13.06 0.59 1.38
CA ALA A 172 -13.67 0.65 2.70
C ALA A 172 -14.93 -0.23 2.77
N GLY A 173 -14.97 -1.15 3.73
CA GLY A 173 -16.10 -2.05 3.95
C GLY A 173 -16.11 -3.30 3.06
N GLU A 174 -15.14 -3.46 2.18
CA GLU A 174 -14.98 -4.70 1.41
C GLU A 174 -14.33 -5.80 2.24
N GLN A 175 -14.73 -7.04 1.96
CA GLN A 175 -14.11 -8.26 2.52
C GLN A 175 -12.97 -8.77 1.63
N THR A 176 -12.43 -7.89 0.78
CA THR A 176 -11.39 -8.20 -0.20
C THR A 176 -10.21 -7.28 -0.05
N MET A 177 -9.01 -7.85 -0.11
CA MET A 177 -7.75 -7.13 -0.11
C MET A 177 -6.92 -7.60 -1.29
N LEU A 178 -6.30 -6.66 -1.99
CA LEU A 178 -5.42 -6.94 -3.10
C LEU A 178 -4.00 -6.53 -2.73
N TRP A 179 -3.08 -7.48 -2.79
CA TRP A 179 -1.65 -7.17 -2.73
C TRP A 179 -1.07 -7.31 -4.12
N ARG A 180 -0.31 -6.31 -4.59
CA ARG A 180 0.44 -6.40 -5.85
C ARG A 180 1.92 -6.42 -5.54
N GLY A 181 2.62 -7.44 -6.03
CA GLY A 181 4.06 -7.54 -5.82
C GLY A 181 4.79 -6.48 -6.62
N LEU A 182 5.87 -5.96 -6.04
CA LEU A 182 6.76 -5.00 -6.68
C LEU A 182 8.02 -5.66 -7.24
N SER A 183 8.27 -6.95 -6.94
CA SER A 183 9.46 -7.66 -7.40
C SER A 183 9.28 -9.18 -7.55
N ARG A 184 10.32 -9.84 -8.07
CA ARG A 184 10.55 -11.31 -8.12
C ARG A 184 9.41 -12.21 -8.67
N GLY A 185 8.55 -11.64 -9.51
CA GLY A 185 7.56 -12.38 -10.28
C GLY A 185 6.20 -12.51 -9.60
N MET A 186 6.05 -12.06 -8.34
CA MET A 186 4.74 -11.98 -7.71
C MET A 186 3.93 -10.83 -8.33
N VAL A 187 2.83 -11.13 -9.03
CA VAL A 187 2.03 -10.12 -9.73
C VAL A 187 0.95 -9.58 -8.83
N LYS A 188 0.11 -10.48 -8.29
CA LYS A 188 -0.98 -10.12 -7.38
C LYS A 188 -1.43 -11.27 -6.51
N ILE A 189 -1.92 -10.95 -5.33
CA ILE A 189 -2.54 -11.85 -4.37
C ILE A 189 -3.91 -11.27 -4.05
N GLU A 190 -4.94 -12.07 -4.31
CA GLU A 190 -6.33 -11.74 -4.00
C GLU A 190 -6.69 -12.43 -2.67
N LEU A 191 -6.90 -11.63 -1.64
CA LEU A 191 -7.25 -12.09 -0.30
C LEU A 191 -8.73 -11.84 -0.02
N GLN A 192 -9.38 -12.82 0.58
CA GLN A 192 -10.78 -12.73 1.00
C GLN A 192 -10.87 -12.98 2.50
N LYS A 193 -11.56 -12.09 3.22
CA LYS A 193 -11.76 -12.24 4.67
C LYS A 193 -12.66 -13.44 4.96
N GLN A 194 -12.34 -14.16 6.04
CA GLN A 194 -13.13 -15.30 6.54
C GLN A 194 -14.17 -14.87 7.57
#